data_AF-A0A2H0V6D9-F1
#
_entry.id   AF-A0A2H0V6D9-F1
#
_cell.length_a   1.000
_cell.length_b   1.000
_cell.length_c   1.000
_cell.angle_alpha   90.00
_cell.angle_beta   90.00
_cell.angle_gamma   90.00
#
_symmetry.space_group_name_H-M   'P 1'
#
loop_
_entity.id
_entity.type
_entity.pdbx_description
1 polymer ?
#
loop_
_entity_poly.entity_id
_entity_poly.type
_entity_poly.pdbx_seq_one_letter_code
_entity_poly.pdbx_strand_id
1 'polypeptide(L)'
;MSDQLRTKYASLINKVRFDHVRQGFAGGHHDFLHAFMVAEYALMIAESDEVGVLAWIAGICHNTDHLFPAEIVHHKVSAYIAGWTALDKVNAQLVINAVMQHSKLNDPNDDSVTVTLKDADRLANLGPNVIIRSGQHFNELPAFNPLFISEFDPTATYRNPKSVLRDVLSSLEWEDWIRLPKARELARPYVAFLKQFKALMLHQLQEVRLDPYPFPEDYKD
;
A
#
# COMPACT_ATOMS: atom_id res chain seq x y z
N MET A 1 17.85 5.38 13.86
CA MET A 1 16.53 5.07 14.47
C MET A 1 16.02 3.70 14.08
N SER A 2 15.91 3.36 12.78
CA SER A 2 15.37 2.05 12.33
C SER A 2 16.03 0.82 12.98
N ASP A 3 17.37 0.71 12.97
CA ASP A 3 18.06 -0.46 13.57
C ASP A 3 17.80 -0.63 15.07
N GLN A 4 17.64 0.49 15.79
CA GLN A 4 17.29 0.47 17.21
C GLN A 4 15.87 -0.06 17.42
N LEU A 5 14.92 0.34 16.58
CA LEU A 5 13.54 -0.16 16.64
C LEU A 5 13.45 -1.63 16.23
N ARG A 6 14.19 -2.04 15.21
CA ARG A 6 14.28 -3.46 14.81
C ARG A 6 14.79 -4.34 15.95
N THR A 7 15.79 -3.86 16.69
CA THR A 7 16.31 -4.56 17.87
C THR A 7 15.30 -4.55 19.01
N LYS A 8 14.73 -3.38 19.33
CA LYS A 8 13.77 -3.20 20.42
C LYS A 8 12.49 -4.01 20.24
N TYR A 9 11.98 -4.08 19.02
CA TYR A 9 10.72 -4.75 18.66
C TYR A 9 10.94 -6.03 17.85
N ALA A 10 12.10 -6.67 17.98
CA ALA A 10 12.45 -7.89 17.26
C ALA A 10 11.39 -9.00 17.44
N SER A 11 10.85 -9.15 18.66
CA SER A 11 9.81 -10.15 18.95
C SER A 11 8.49 -9.86 18.25
N LEU A 12 8.08 -8.59 18.16
CA LEU A 12 6.90 -8.17 17.39
C LEU A 12 7.09 -8.49 15.90
N ILE A 13 8.22 -8.06 15.33
CA ILE A 13 8.58 -8.35 13.93
C ILE A 13 8.50 -9.85 13.64
N ASN A 14 9.16 -10.65 14.49
CA ASN A 14 9.19 -12.11 14.30
C ASN A 14 7.80 -12.72 14.39
N LYS A 15 6.95 -12.25 15.32
CA LYS A 15 5.60 -12.75 15.46
C LYS A 15 4.72 -12.41 14.25
N VAL A 16 4.74 -11.16 13.80
CA VAL A 16 3.93 -10.72 12.66
C VAL A 16 4.42 -11.37 11.35
N ARG A 17 5.73 -11.47 11.16
CA ARG A 17 6.33 -12.19 10.02
C ARG A 17 5.93 -13.67 10.03
N PHE A 18 5.96 -14.31 11.20
CA PHE A 18 5.51 -15.71 11.33
C PHE A 18 4.05 -15.87 10.91
N ASP A 19 3.17 -14.93 11.29
CA ASP A 19 1.76 -15.01 10.91
C ASP A 19 1.56 -14.78 9.40
N HIS A 20 2.30 -13.87 8.75
CA HIS A 20 2.29 -13.74 7.28
C HIS A 20 2.65 -15.06 6.58
N VAL A 21 3.74 -15.71 7.03
CA VAL A 21 4.18 -17.00 6.46
C VAL A 21 3.11 -18.08 6.68
N ARG A 22 2.56 -18.17 7.89
CA ARG A 22 1.55 -19.16 8.25
C ARG A 22 0.25 -19.00 7.46
N GLN A 23 -0.14 -17.77 7.14
CA GLN A 23 -1.33 -17.48 6.34
C GLN A 23 -1.09 -17.56 4.83
N GLY A 24 0.11 -17.94 4.38
CA GLY A 24 0.41 -18.10 2.96
C GLY A 24 0.71 -16.80 2.21
N PHE A 25 1.00 -15.70 2.92
CA PHE A 25 1.32 -14.39 2.32
C PHE A 25 2.81 -14.19 2.03
N ALA A 26 3.66 -15.19 2.30
CA ALA A 26 5.10 -15.07 2.03
C ALA A 26 5.37 -14.87 0.52
N GLY A 27 5.98 -13.74 0.17
CA GLY A 27 6.27 -13.37 -1.21
C GLY A 27 5.04 -12.96 -2.04
N GLY A 28 3.89 -12.70 -1.40
CA GLY A 28 2.68 -12.18 -2.03
C GLY A 28 2.62 -10.64 -2.08
N HIS A 29 1.50 -10.10 -2.57
CA HIS A 29 1.27 -8.65 -2.64
C HIS A 29 1.17 -8.00 -1.25
N HIS A 30 0.47 -8.57 -0.28
CA HIS A 30 0.48 -8.10 1.13
C HIS A 30 1.44 -8.92 2.01
N ASP A 31 2.66 -9.14 1.53
CA ASP A 31 3.67 -9.85 2.31
C ASP A 31 4.27 -8.99 3.44
N PHE A 32 5.13 -9.62 4.24
CA PHE A 32 5.81 -8.91 5.33
C PHE A 32 6.81 -7.87 4.82
N LEU A 33 7.37 -8.03 3.61
CA LEU A 33 8.26 -7.03 3.03
C LEU A 33 7.52 -5.72 2.79
N HIS A 34 6.28 -5.79 2.27
CA HIS A 34 5.40 -4.64 2.13
C HIS A 34 5.13 -3.97 3.50
N ALA A 35 4.68 -4.74 4.50
CA ALA A 35 4.47 -4.21 5.86
C ALA A 35 5.70 -3.51 6.43
N PHE A 36 6.87 -4.10 6.21
CA PHE A 36 8.13 -3.55 6.68
C PHE A 36 8.50 -2.25 5.96
N MET A 37 8.31 -2.19 4.65
CA MET A 37 8.54 -0.97 3.87
C MET A 37 7.61 0.17 4.28
N VAL A 38 6.33 -0.12 4.57
CA VAL A 38 5.38 0.86 5.14
C VAL A 38 5.91 1.40 6.48
N ALA A 39 6.38 0.52 7.36
CA ALA A 39 6.96 0.94 8.63
C ALA A 39 8.17 1.87 8.43
N GLU A 40 9.09 1.53 7.53
CA GLU A 40 10.26 2.37 7.24
C GLU A 40 9.87 3.73 6.66
N TYR A 41 8.88 3.80 5.76
CA TYR A 41 8.36 5.08 5.27
C TYR A 41 7.75 5.92 6.40
N ALA A 42 7.04 5.30 7.34
CA ALA A 42 6.46 6.02 8.48
C ALA A 42 7.53 6.77 9.29
N LEU A 43 8.71 6.17 9.51
CA LEU A 43 9.83 6.86 10.18
C LEU A 43 10.41 8.02 9.38
N MET A 44 10.39 7.92 8.04
CA MET A 44 10.96 8.95 7.17
C MET A 44 10.07 10.18 7.07
N ILE A 45 8.75 10.02 7.20
CA ILE A 45 7.78 11.07 6.92
C ILE A 45 7.13 11.68 8.17
N ALA A 46 7.24 11.03 9.32
CA ALA A 46 6.63 11.51 10.56
C ALA A 46 7.16 12.88 10.98
N GLU A 47 6.29 13.69 11.57
CA GLU A 47 6.61 15.05 12.03
C GLU A 47 7.43 15.05 13.34
N SER A 48 7.41 13.94 14.08
CA SER A 48 8.20 13.74 15.30
C SER A 48 8.62 12.28 15.46
N ASP A 49 9.70 12.07 16.22
CA ASP A 49 10.21 10.72 16.51
C ASP A 49 9.16 9.85 17.22
N GLU A 50 8.38 10.43 18.14
CA GLU A 50 7.32 9.70 18.86
C GLU A 50 6.24 9.18 17.90
N VAL A 51 5.72 10.05 17.03
CA VAL A 51 4.74 9.66 16.00
C VAL A 51 5.34 8.63 15.05
N GLY A 52 6.60 8.83 14.65
CA GLY A 52 7.32 7.90 13.79
C GLY A 52 7.42 6.50 14.40
N VAL A 53 7.74 6.38 15.69
CA VAL A 53 7.82 5.09 16.38
C VAL A 53 6.46 4.40 16.42
N LEU A 54 5.39 5.12 16.80
CA LEU A 54 4.04 4.55 16.87
C LEU A 54 3.55 4.12 15.48
N ALA A 55 3.75 4.96 14.46
CA ALA A 55 3.35 4.67 13.09
C ALA A 55 4.21 3.55 12.48
N TRP A 56 5.48 3.41 12.86
CA TRP A 56 6.31 2.27 12.47
C TRP A 56 5.75 0.97 13.05
N ILE A 57 5.38 0.93 14.33
CA ILE A 57 4.74 -0.25 14.96
C ILE A 57 3.42 -0.57 14.25
N ALA A 58 2.62 0.45 13.95
CA ALA A 58 1.38 0.30 13.20
C ALA A 58 1.64 -0.26 11.79
N GLY A 59 2.65 0.24 11.08
CA GLY A 59 3.08 -0.23 9.77
C GLY A 59 3.50 -1.70 9.77
N ILE A 60 4.22 -2.16 10.80
CA ILE A 60 4.53 -3.59 10.97
C ILE A 60 3.26 -4.44 11.05
N CYS A 61 2.22 -3.93 11.69
CA CYS A 61 0.98 -4.68 11.96
C CYS A 61 -0.12 -4.46 10.91
N HIS A 62 0.02 -3.52 9.97
CA HIS A 62 -1.14 -3.00 9.24
C HIS A 62 -1.86 -4.04 8.37
N ASN A 63 -1.11 -4.95 7.73
CA ASN A 63 -1.65 -6.05 6.91
C ASN A 63 -2.49 -7.08 7.69
N THR A 64 -2.67 -6.94 9.01
CA THR A 64 -3.42 -7.92 9.82
C THR A 64 -4.86 -8.11 9.31
N ASP A 65 -5.45 -7.09 8.67
CA ASP A 65 -6.77 -7.16 8.02
C ASP A 65 -6.81 -8.03 6.76
N HIS A 66 -5.68 -8.21 6.09
CA HIS A 66 -5.52 -9.17 4.99
C HIS A 66 -5.20 -10.58 5.48
N LEU A 67 -4.54 -10.72 6.64
CA LEU A 67 -4.12 -12.01 7.19
C LEU A 67 -5.25 -12.78 7.88
N PHE A 68 -6.26 -12.08 8.39
CA PHE A 68 -7.30 -12.67 9.23
C PHE A 68 -8.68 -12.13 8.89
N PRO A 69 -9.76 -12.91 9.16
CA PRO A 69 -11.13 -12.42 9.02
C PRO A 69 -11.38 -11.15 9.83
N ALA A 70 -12.17 -10.24 9.26
CA ALA A 70 -12.42 -8.89 9.80
C ALA A 70 -12.86 -8.89 11.27
N GLU A 71 -13.60 -9.91 11.70
CA GLU A 71 -14.16 -10.05 13.04
C GLU A 71 -13.08 -10.22 14.12
N ILE A 72 -11.89 -10.70 13.75
CA ILE A 72 -10.81 -10.98 14.70
C ILE A 72 -9.61 -10.05 14.55
N VAL A 73 -9.57 -9.19 13.52
CA VAL A 73 -8.44 -8.29 13.24
C VAL A 73 -8.12 -7.42 14.45
N HIS A 74 -9.12 -6.73 15.00
CA HIS A 74 -8.90 -5.88 16.18
C HIS A 74 -8.30 -6.67 17.36
N HIS A 75 -8.81 -7.88 17.62
CA HIS A 75 -8.26 -8.73 18.67
C HIS A 75 -6.81 -9.14 18.39
N LYS A 76 -6.47 -9.47 17.14
CA LYS A 76 -5.11 -9.83 16.71
C LYS A 76 -4.14 -8.67 16.89
N VAL A 77 -4.49 -7.48 16.40
CA VAL A 77 -3.65 -6.29 16.56
C VAL A 77 -3.45 -5.97 18.04
N SER A 78 -4.53 -5.95 18.84
CA SER A 78 -4.41 -5.74 20.29
C SER A 78 -3.51 -6.77 20.97
N ALA A 79 -3.59 -8.04 20.58
CA ALA A 79 -2.71 -9.08 21.10
C ALA A 79 -1.24 -8.88 20.68
N TYR A 80 -0.98 -8.39 19.47
CA TYR A 80 0.37 -8.03 19.05
C TYR A 80 0.95 -6.91 19.91
N ILE A 81 0.19 -5.83 20.09
CA ILE A 81 0.65 -4.67 20.85
C ILE A 81 0.85 -5.03 22.33
N ALA A 82 -0.12 -5.70 22.95
CA ALA A 82 -0.02 -6.08 24.36
C ALA A 82 1.06 -7.15 24.64
N GLY A 83 1.27 -8.09 23.72
CA GLY A 83 2.20 -9.19 23.93
C GLY A 83 3.66 -8.88 23.60
N TRP A 84 3.91 -7.92 22.71
CA TRP A 84 5.23 -7.72 22.11
C TRP A 84 5.72 -6.27 22.10
N THR A 85 5.00 -5.38 22.80
CA THR A 85 5.42 -4.00 23.01
C THR A 85 5.29 -3.63 24.50
N ALA A 86 5.94 -2.55 24.90
CA ALA A 86 5.82 -1.96 26.24
C ALA A 86 5.11 -0.59 26.17
N LEU A 87 4.18 -0.41 25.22
CA LEU A 87 3.41 0.82 25.08
C LEU A 87 2.42 0.96 26.25
N ASP A 88 2.21 2.18 26.72
CA ASP A 88 1.09 2.50 27.60
C ASP A 88 -0.25 2.37 26.84
N LYS A 89 -1.35 2.46 27.59
CA LYS A 89 -2.71 2.28 27.04
C LYS A 89 -3.07 3.33 25.97
N VAL A 90 -2.60 4.57 26.11
CA VAL A 90 -2.94 5.66 25.20
C VAL A 90 -2.23 5.42 23.87
N ASN A 91 -0.93 5.18 23.93
CA ASN A 91 -0.09 4.90 22.76
C ASN A 91 -0.49 3.59 22.06
N ALA A 92 -0.83 2.54 22.82
CA ALA A 92 -1.36 1.31 22.25
C ALA A 92 -2.67 1.55 21.48
N GLN A 93 -3.57 2.38 22.00
CA GLN A 93 -4.83 2.70 21.32
C GLN A 93 -4.61 3.50 20.04
N LEU A 94 -3.65 4.43 20.01
CA LEU A 94 -3.28 5.17 18.79
C LEU A 94 -2.81 4.21 17.69
N VAL A 95 -1.92 3.26 18.02
CA VAL A 95 -1.45 2.25 17.06
C VAL A 95 -2.59 1.37 16.55
N ILE A 96 -3.44 0.86 17.45
CA ILE A 96 -4.58 0.03 17.07
C ILE A 96 -5.53 0.81 16.17
N ASN A 97 -5.86 2.05 16.52
CA ASN A 97 -6.72 2.91 15.72
C ASN A 97 -6.13 3.14 14.33
N ALA A 98 -4.85 3.48 14.23
CA ALA A 98 -4.19 3.67 12.95
C ALA A 98 -4.33 2.43 12.05
N VAL A 99 -4.05 1.24 12.58
CA VAL A 99 -4.22 -0.03 11.83
C VAL A 99 -5.67 -0.23 11.39
N MET A 100 -6.66 0.05 12.24
CA MET A 100 -8.07 -0.14 11.87
C MET A 100 -8.62 0.90 10.88
N GLN A 101 -7.93 2.03 10.69
CA GLN A 101 -8.38 3.12 9.83
C GLN A 101 -7.55 3.31 8.56
N HIS A 102 -6.38 2.66 8.43
CA HIS A 102 -5.42 2.97 7.37
C HIS A 102 -5.97 2.81 5.94
N SER A 103 -6.81 1.80 5.70
CA SER A 103 -7.39 1.52 4.38
C SER A 103 -8.59 2.41 4.01
N LYS A 104 -9.00 3.33 4.89
CA LYS A 104 -10.12 4.25 4.66
C LYS A 104 -9.67 5.56 4.01
N LEU A 105 -10.64 6.30 3.47
CA LEU A 105 -10.42 7.67 3.00
C LEU A 105 -9.83 8.55 4.11
N ASN A 106 -9.20 9.65 3.71
CA ASN A 106 -8.73 10.64 4.67
C ASN A 106 -9.90 11.21 5.47
N ASP A 107 -9.76 11.21 6.79
CA ASP A 107 -10.68 11.90 7.69
C ASP A 107 -9.95 13.12 8.26
N PRO A 108 -10.59 14.32 8.30
CA PRO A 108 -10.00 15.49 8.94
C PRO A 108 -9.71 15.30 10.44
N ASN A 109 -10.31 14.29 11.08
CA ASN A 109 -10.10 13.95 12.50
C ASN A 109 -9.10 12.80 12.72
N ASP A 110 -8.45 12.30 11.66
CA ASP A 110 -7.36 11.32 11.83
C ASP A 110 -6.26 11.92 12.72
N ASP A 111 -5.82 11.17 13.73
CA ASP A 111 -4.66 11.54 14.54
C ASP A 111 -3.35 11.43 13.73
N SER A 112 -2.25 12.02 14.25
CA SER A 112 -0.97 12.07 13.55
C SER A 112 -0.36 10.70 13.24
N VAL A 113 -0.60 9.68 14.07
CA VAL A 113 -0.15 8.30 13.83
C VAL A 113 -0.95 7.70 12.68
N THR A 114 -2.27 7.87 12.68
CA THR A 114 -3.15 7.45 11.58
C THR A 114 -2.81 8.16 10.27
N VAL A 115 -2.55 9.47 10.29
CA VAL A 115 -2.09 10.24 9.13
C VAL A 115 -0.79 9.68 8.57
N THR A 116 0.19 9.48 9.45
CA THR A 116 1.51 8.96 9.07
C THR A 116 1.42 7.57 8.45
N LEU A 117 0.63 6.66 9.04
CA LEU A 117 0.45 5.32 8.51
C LEU A 117 -0.22 5.33 7.13
N LYS A 118 -1.32 6.09 6.97
CA LYS A 118 -2.03 6.21 5.68
C LYS A 118 -1.11 6.69 4.56
N ASP A 119 -0.30 7.70 4.82
CA ASP A 119 0.63 8.22 3.82
C ASP A 119 1.80 7.28 3.54
N ALA A 120 2.32 6.59 4.55
CA ALA A 120 3.37 5.59 4.39
C ALA A 120 2.92 4.40 3.55
N ASP A 121 1.70 3.92 3.75
CA ASP A 121 1.11 2.83 2.97
C ASP A 121 0.91 3.22 1.50
N ARG A 122 0.39 4.42 1.25
CA ARG A 122 0.29 4.97 -0.12
C ARG A 122 1.65 5.07 -0.80
N LEU A 123 2.67 5.58 -0.10
CA LEU A 123 4.05 5.64 -0.61
C LEU A 123 4.60 4.27 -0.99
N ALA A 124 4.36 3.26 -0.15
CA ALA A 124 4.78 1.89 -0.41
C ALA A 124 4.13 1.27 -1.64
N ASN A 125 2.99 1.80 -2.08
CA ASN A 125 2.27 1.36 -3.26
C ASN A 125 2.43 2.31 -4.48
N LEU A 126 3.21 3.39 -4.38
CA LEU A 126 3.55 4.26 -5.52
C LEU A 126 4.85 3.85 -6.22
N GLY A 127 5.72 3.11 -5.52
CA GLY A 127 7.03 2.72 -6.01
C GLY A 127 6.99 1.71 -7.18
N PRO A 128 8.12 1.48 -7.87
CA PRO A 128 8.18 0.61 -9.06
C PRO A 128 7.83 -0.85 -8.77
N ASN A 129 7.98 -1.32 -7.53
CA ASN A 129 7.60 -2.66 -7.11
C ASN A 129 6.09 -2.91 -7.18
N VAL A 130 5.25 -1.86 -7.20
CA VAL A 130 3.79 -2.01 -7.35
C VAL A 130 3.46 -2.74 -8.66
N ILE A 131 4.21 -2.50 -9.74
CA ILE A 131 3.97 -3.15 -11.04
C ILE A 131 4.03 -4.68 -10.93
N ILE A 132 5.05 -5.18 -10.22
CA ILE A 132 5.25 -6.62 -10.01
C ILE A 132 4.19 -7.18 -9.04
N ARG A 133 3.92 -6.46 -7.94
CA ARG A 133 2.95 -6.88 -6.92
C ARG A 133 1.52 -6.92 -7.46
N SER A 134 1.11 -5.94 -8.26
CA SER A 134 -0.18 -5.91 -8.93
C SER A 134 -0.34 -7.07 -9.91
N GLY A 135 0.68 -7.37 -10.73
CA GLY A 135 0.64 -8.51 -11.65
C GLY A 135 0.54 -9.85 -10.92
N GLN A 136 1.17 -9.99 -9.75
CA GLN A 136 1.04 -11.18 -8.93
C GLN A 136 -0.33 -11.29 -8.23
N HIS A 137 -0.87 -10.17 -7.76
CA HIS A 137 -2.17 -10.13 -7.09
C HIS A 137 -3.31 -10.45 -8.06
N PHE A 138 -3.28 -9.83 -9.24
CA PHE A 138 -4.29 -9.94 -10.28
C PHE A 138 -3.79 -10.81 -11.44
N ASN A 139 -3.26 -11.99 -11.13
CA ASN A 139 -2.64 -12.88 -12.12
C ASN A 139 -3.64 -13.46 -13.14
N GLU A 140 -4.95 -13.38 -12.87
CA GLU A 140 -6.01 -13.78 -13.79
C GLU A 140 -6.50 -12.62 -14.68
N LEU A 141 -6.16 -11.37 -14.36
CA LEU A 141 -6.53 -10.21 -15.17
C LEU A 141 -5.59 -10.04 -16.37
N PRO A 142 -6.07 -9.48 -17.49
CA PRO A 142 -5.19 -9.08 -18.58
C PRO A 142 -4.18 -8.04 -18.10
N ALA A 143 -2.97 -8.05 -18.69
CA ALA A 143 -1.93 -7.08 -18.37
C ALA A 143 -2.41 -5.63 -18.56
N PHE A 144 -3.15 -5.37 -19.63
CA PHE A 144 -3.83 -4.10 -19.91
C PHE A 144 -5.02 -4.35 -20.84
N ASN A 145 -5.98 -3.42 -20.87
CA ASN A 145 -7.04 -3.40 -21.88
C ASN A 145 -6.65 -2.41 -22.99
N PRO A 146 -6.44 -2.85 -24.24
CA PRO A 146 -5.97 -1.99 -25.33
C PRO A 146 -6.98 -0.92 -25.76
N LEU A 147 -8.26 -1.06 -25.39
CA LEU A 147 -9.28 -0.02 -25.64
C LEU A 147 -9.15 1.18 -24.68
N PHE A 148 -8.48 1.01 -23.54
CA PHE A 148 -8.45 2.00 -22.44
C PHE A 148 -7.03 2.31 -21.97
N ILE A 149 -6.09 2.45 -22.90
CA ILE A 149 -4.71 2.83 -22.58
C ILE A 149 -4.55 4.35 -22.57
N SER A 150 -5.04 5.00 -23.63
CA SER A 150 -5.10 6.44 -23.76
C SER A 150 -6.12 7.03 -22.78
N GLU A 151 -7.26 6.37 -22.64
CA GLU A 151 -8.40 6.81 -21.82
C GLU A 151 -8.62 5.93 -20.57
N PHE A 152 -9.51 6.37 -19.70
CA PHE A 152 -9.92 5.61 -18.52
C PHE A 152 -11.05 4.64 -18.88
N ASP A 153 -10.96 3.38 -18.45
CA ASP A 153 -12.07 2.42 -18.55
C ASP A 153 -13.21 2.83 -17.59
N PRO A 154 -14.35 3.33 -18.09
CA PRO A 154 -15.42 3.86 -17.23
C PRO A 154 -16.09 2.78 -16.37
N THR A 155 -15.86 1.50 -16.65
CA THR A 155 -16.41 0.36 -15.92
C THR A 155 -15.47 -0.18 -14.84
N ALA A 156 -14.19 0.24 -14.86
CA ALA A 156 -13.21 -0.18 -13.87
C ALA A 156 -13.40 0.58 -12.55
N THR A 157 -13.13 -0.11 -11.45
CA THR A 157 -13.12 0.47 -10.09
C THR A 157 -11.87 0.03 -9.35
N TYR A 158 -11.54 0.65 -8.21
CA TYR A 158 -10.42 0.22 -7.38
C TYR A 158 -10.50 -1.28 -7.00
N ARG A 159 -11.70 -1.77 -6.67
CA ARG A 159 -11.90 -3.20 -6.30
C ARG A 159 -12.02 -4.14 -7.50
N ASN A 160 -12.22 -3.58 -8.69
CA ASN A 160 -12.37 -4.34 -9.93
C ASN A 160 -11.65 -3.57 -11.05
N PRO A 161 -10.30 -3.63 -11.09
CA PRO A 161 -9.52 -2.79 -11.98
C PRO A 161 -9.61 -3.23 -13.45
N LYS A 162 -10.19 -4.40 -13.75
CA LYS A 162 -10.32 -4.99 -15.11
C LYS A 162 -9.02 -5.31 -15.84
N SER A 163 -7.89 -4.71 -15.45
CA SER A 163 -6.56 -5.06 -15.92
C SER A 163 -5.49 -4.69 -14.89
N VAL A 164 -4.32 -5.31 -14.98
CA VAL A 164 -3.18 -5.04 -14.09
C VAL A 164 -2.69 -3.60 -14.24
N LEU A 165 -2.60 -3.08 -15.47
CA LEU A 165 -2.19 -1.69 -15.71
C LEU A 165 -3.15 -0.70 -15.04
N ARG A 166 -4.45 -0.98 -15.05
CA ARG A 166 -5.44 -0.10 -14.40
C ARG A 166 -5.29 -0.12 -12.88
N ASP A 167 -5.01 -1.26 -12.28
CA ASP A 167 -4.69 -1.37 -10.85
C ASP A 167 -3.48 -0.48 -10.50
N VAL A 168 -2.37 -0.66 -11.21
CA VAL A 168 -1.13 0.13 -11.04
C VAL A 168 -1.39 1.63 -11.16
N LEU A 169 -2.15 2.04 -12.18
CA LEU A 169 -2.42 3.46 -12.43
C LEU A 169 -3.47 4.05 -11.49
N SER A 170 -4.27 3.23 -10.81
CA SER A 170 -5.19 3.72 -9.77
C SER A 170 -4.44 4.36 -8.59
N SER A 171 -3.21 3.90 -8.32
CA SER A 171 -2.34 4.48 -7.28
C SER A 171 -2.00 5.95 -7.53
N LEU A 172 -2.10 6.45 -8.78
CA LEU A 172 -1.89 7.87 -9.09
C LEU A 172 -2.94 8.77 -8.40
N GLU A 173 -4.14 8.26 -8.12
CA GLU A 173 -5.18 9.00 -7.39
C GLU A 173 -4.72 9.37 -5.96
N TRP A 174 -3.76 8.64 -5.41
CA TRP A 174 -3.23 8.92 -4.07
C TRP A 174 -2.32 10.15 -4.02
N GLU A 175 -1.85 10.69 -5.15
CA GLU A 175 -1.08 11.95 -5.17
C GLU A 175 -1.81 13.05 -4.41
N ASP A 176 -3.12 13.17 -4.62
CA ASP A 176 -3.98 14.16 -3.98
C ASP A 176 -4.35 13.79 -2.54
N TRP A 177 -4.15 12.52 -2.14
CA TRP A 177 -4.52 12.02 -0.81
C TRP A 177 -3.35 12.06 0.18
N ILE A 178 -2.11 12.21 -0.28
CA ILE A 178 -0.96 12.34 0.62
C ILE A 178 -1.02 13.70 1.32
N ARG A 179 -0.91 13.68 2.65
CA ARG A 179 -1.06 14.86 3.52
C ARG A 179 0.26 15.42 4.01
N LEU A 180 1.18 14.57 4.44
CA LEU A 180 2.44 14.99 5.05
C LEU A 180 3.38 15.61 4.03
N PRO A 181 3.99 16.77 4.31
CA PRO A 181 4.88 17.45 3.36
C PRO A 181 6.03 16.57 2.88
N LYS A 182 6.68 15.82 3.79
CA LYS A 182 7.78 14.93 3.44
C LYS A 182 7.31 13.74 2.60
N ALA A 183 6.11 13.22 2.88
CA ALA A 183 5.53 12.16 2.06
C ALA A 183 5.27 12.64 0.62
N ARG A 184 4.75 13.87 0.44
CA ARG A 184 4.59 14.45 -0.90
C ARG A 184 5.92 14.58 -1.64
N GLU A 185 6.97 15.00 -0.95
CA GLU A 185 8.32 15.09 -1.54
C GLU A 185 8.80 13.74 -2.06
N LEU A 186 8.67 12.68 -1.25
CA LEU A 186 9.06 11.32 -1.62
C LEU A 186 8.17 10.71 -2.72
N ALA A 187 6.88 11.08 -2.75
CA ALA A 187 5.93 10.58 -3.76
C ALA A 187 6.21 11.13 -5.16
N ARG A 188 6.68 12.38 -5.29
CA ARG A 188 6.91 13.05 -6.59
C ARG A 188 7.67 12.20 -7.61
N PRO A 189 8.87 11.66 -7.32
CA PRO A 189 9.59 10.85 -8.30
C PRO A 189 8.84 9.57 -8.68
N TYR A 190 8.11 8.95 -7.75
CA TYR A 190 7.33 7.74 -8.02
C TYR A 190 6.10 8.01 -8.89
N VAL A 191 5.38 9.09 -8.61
CA VAL A 191 4.27 9.56 -9.44
C VAL A 191 4.76 9.92 -10.85
N ALA A 192 5.88 10.62 -10.98
CA ALA A 192 6.48 10.95 -12.27
C ALA A 192 6.85 9.67 -13.04
N PHE A 193 7.43 8.67 -12.36
CA PHE A 193 7.73 7.37 -12.93
C PHE A 193 6.48 6.66 -13.46
N LEU A 194 5.40 6.57 -12.68
CA LEU A 194 4.16 5.90 -13.12
C LEU A 194 3.51 6.62 -14.31
N LYS A 195 3.52 7.96 -14.30
CA LYS A 195 3.07 8.77 -15.45
C LYS A 195 3.92 8.51 -16.70
N GLN A 196 5.25 8.42 -16.54
CA GLN A 196 6.17 8.10 -17.64
C GLN A 196 5.99 6.65 -18.13
N PHE A 197 5.78 5.70 -17.23
CA PHE A 197 5.51 4.30 -17.57
C PHE A 197 4.24 4.18 -18.43
N LYS A 198 3.15 4.85 -18.05
CA LYS A 198 1.93 4.93 -18.88
C LYS A 198 2.24 5.50 -20.27
N ALA A 199 2.98 6.61 -20.32
CA ALA A 199 3.31 7.27 -21.58
C ALA A 199 4.16 6.39 -22.51
N LEU A 200 5.13 5.65 -21.97
CA LEU A 200 5.96 4.72 -22.74
C LEU A 200 5.16 3.52 -23.26
N MET A 201 4.26 2.96 -22.44
CA MET A 201 3.34 1.90 -22.88
C MET A 201 2.46 2.35 -24.05
N LEU A 202 1.86 3.55 -23.95
CA LEU A 202 1.07 4.13 -25.03
C LEU A 202 1.92 4.37 -26.29
N HIS A 203 3.11 4.94 -26.13
CA HIS A 203 4.02 5.19 -27.25
C HIS A 203 4.43 3.91 -27.98
N GLN A 204 4.76 2.84 -27.24
CA GLN A 204 5.10 1.54 -27.82
C GLN A 204 3.96 1.02 -28.70
N LEU A 205 2.72 1.11 -28.24
CA LEU A 205 1.56 0.62 -28.99
C LEU A 205 1.26 1.47 -30.21
N GLN A 206 1.46 2.79 -30.12
CA GLN A 206 1.36 3.68 -31.28
C GLN A 206 2.44 3.38 -32.32
N GLU A 207 3.68 3.11 -31.89
CA GLU A 207 4.80 2.76 -32.78
C GLU A 207 4.48 1.52 -33.63
N VAL A 208 3.86 0.51 -33.02
CA VAL A 208 3.44 -0.73 -33.71
C VAL A 208 2.02 -0.68 -34.26
N ARG A 209 1.35 0.48 -34.24
CA ARG A 209 -0.02 0.72 -34.75
C ARG A 209 -1.09 -0.17 -34.11
N LEU A 210 -0.98 -0.39 -32.80
CA LEU A 210 -1.97 -1.06 -31.95
C LEU A 210 -2.82 -0.08 -31.11
N ASP A 211 -2.65 1.22 -31.31
CA ASP A 211 -3.50 2.28 -30.73
C ASP A 211 -4.02 3.20 -31.87
N PRO A 212 -5.35 3.26 -32.13
CA PRO A 212 -6.38 2.44 -31.50
C PRO A 212 -6.24 0.95 -31.85
N TYR A 213 -6.74 0.07 -30.97
CA TYR A 213 -6.66 -1.38 -31.17
C TYR A 213 -7.41 -1.84 -32.44
N PRO A 214 -6.78 -2.62 -33.34
CA PRO A 214 -7.37 -2.95 -34.64
C PRO A 214 -8.49 -4.00 -34.60
N PHE A 215 -8.65 -4.75 -33.50
CA PHE A 215 -9.63 -5.85 -33.38
C PHE A 215 -10.60 -5.62 -32.21
N PRO A 216 -11.39 -4.53 -32.20
CA PRO A 216 -12.22 -4.17 -31.05
C PRO A 216 -13.24 -5.24 -30.65
N GLU A 217 -13.60 -6.16 -31.55
CA GLU A 217 -14.43 -7.33 -31.28
C GLU A 217 -13.86 -8.30 -30.25
N ASP A 218 -12.54 -8.35 -30.07
CA ASP A 218 -11.90 -9.21 -29.05
C ASP A 218 -12.27 -8.81 -27.61
N TYR A 219 -12.75 -7.56 -27.43
CA TYR A 219 -13.06 -6.95 -26.14
C TYR A 219 -14.51 -6.47 -26.05
N LYS A 220 -15.40 -6.99 -26.92
CA LYS A 220 -16.84 -6.81 -26.79
C LYS A 220 -17.41 -7.89 -25.88
N ASP A 221 -17.68 -7.51 -24.64
CA ASP A 221 -18.57 -8.25 -23.73
C ASP A 221 -20.05 -7.98 -24.07
#